data_AF-Q2HH18-F1
#
_entry.id   AF-Q2HH18-F1
#
_cell.length_a   1.000
_cell.length_b   1.000
_cell.length_c   1.000
_cell.angle_alpha   90.00
_cell.angle_beta   90.00
_cell.angle_gamma   90.00
#
_symmetry.space_group_name_H-M   'P 1'
#
loop_
_entity.id
_entity.type
_entity.pdbx_description
1 polymer ?
#
loop_
_entity_poly.entity_id
_entity_poly.type
_entity_poly.pdbx_seq_one_letter_code
_entity_poly.pdbx_strand_id
1 'polypeptide(L)'
;MTDCAPIGKRLFLRRYAQAKNDAIKERNIRSGWKASGLWPVNLDKPPDEPSTVEPNQPVSQSASQSVSQSVSRRLIKTPNRSQEVHRLISTNVRLRRLQTIDPVARSLFKKVGKSLDNTAIKVASQEQKIRALEAEVDRLRPRKRKKVRMDPNTRFAQIEQIMQAKKALAKQLELSEKLPRTLEALRSGQIKSIRKAAAAFDVPNRILQERVKGVLHVNKRKSRVESYSRPKNLP
;
A
#
# COMPACT_ATOMS: atom_id res chain seq x y z
N MET A 1 17.87 13.47 26.58
CA MET A 1 17.81 12.75 25.30
C MET A 1 17.88 11.27 25.61
N THR A 2 16.75 10.56 25.53
CA THR A 2 16.69 9.16 25.99
C THR A 2 15.89 8.35 24.99
N ASP A 3 16.54 7.99 23.88
CA ASP A 3 15.91 7.30 22.73
C ASP A 3 16.05 5.76 22.80
N CYS A 4 16.28 5.22 24.01
CA CYS A 4 16.46 3.77 24.20
C CYS A 4 15.14 3.03 24.54
N ALA A 5 14.03 3.74 24.68
CA ALA A 5 12.74 3.10 24.91
C ALA A 5 12.34 2.26 23.67
N PRO A 6 11.84 1.02 23.83
CA PRO A 6 11.43 0.17 22.70
C PRO A 6 10.38 0.83 21.79
N ILE A 7 9.67 1.84 22.30
CA ILE A 7 8.73 2.68 21.54
C ILE A 7 9.44 3.60 20.51
N GLY A 8 10.62 4.15 20.84
CA GLY A 8 11.39 5.08 20.01
C GLY A 8 11.97 4.37 18.78
N LYS A 9 12.62 3.22 18.99
CA LYS A 9 13.15 2.38 17.91
C LYS A 9 12.07 1.94 16.92
N ARG A 10 10.89 1.53 17.42
CA ARG A 10 9.75 1.17 16.56
C ARG A 10 9.22 2.37 15.76
N LEU A 11 9.16 3.55 16.38
CA LEU A 11 8.73 4.77 15.71
C LEU A 11 9.74 5.17 14.63
N PHE A 12 11.03 5.10 14.92
CA PHE A 12 12.11 5.35 13.96
C PHE A 12 11.99 4.41 12.75
N LEU A 13 11.88 3.09 12.94
CA LEU A 13 11.74 2.14 11.84
C LEU A 13 10.52 2.45 10.96
N ARG A 14 9.37 2.77 11.58
CA ARG A 14 8.15 3.14 10.85
C ARG A 14 8.34 4.44 10.05
N ARG A 15 8.90 5.47 10.68
CA ARG A 15 9.13 6.78 10.05
C ARG A 15 10.19 6.70 8.96
N TYR A 16 11.24 5.92 9.17
CA TYR A 16 12.27 5.66 8.18
C TYR A 16 11.70 4.90 6.97
N ALA A 17 10.88 3.86 7.19
CA ALA A 17 10.22 3.16 6.08
C ALA A 17 9.32 4.09 5.25
N GLN A 18 8.55 4.96 5.92
CA GLN A 18 7.72 5.96 5.24
C GLN A 18 8.59 6.96 4.46
N ALA A 19 9.60 7.55 5.09
CA ALA A 19 10.52 8.48 4.46
C ALA A 19 11.24 7.84 3.27
N LYS A 20 11.67 6.58 3.39
CA LYS A 20 12.28 5.80 2.30
C LYS A 20 11.33 5.67 1.11
N ASN A 21 10.08 5.26 1.35
CA ASN A 21 9.09 5.12 0.29
C ASN A 21 8.75 6.47 -0.36
N ASP A 22 8.84 7.57 0.39
CA ASP A 22 8.64 8.91 -0.13
C ASP A 22 9.86 9.46 -0.89
N ALA A 23 11.07 9.08 -0.49
CA ALA A 23 12.33 9.48 -1.08
C ALA A 23 12.66 8.68 -2.35
N ILE A 24 12.53 7.35 -2.33
CA ILE A 24 12.81 6.45 -3.46
C ILE A 24 11.60 6.42 -4.40
N LYS A 25 11.35 7.55 -5.05
CA LYS A 25 10.37 7.69 -6.13
C LYS A 25 11.11 8.07 -7.40
N GLU A 26 10.64 7.57 -8.54
CA GLU A 26 11.24 7.81 -9.85
C GLU A 26 11.54 9.30 -10.10
N ARG A 27 10.58 10.19 -9.79
CA ARG A 27 10.78 11.64 -9.91
C ARG A 27 11.96 12.19 -9.08
N ASN A 28 12.16 11.67 -7.87
CA ASN A 28 13.20 12.14 -6.95
C ASN A 28 14.56 11.61 -7.38
N ILE A 29 14.60 10.36 -7.87
CA ILE A 29 15.80 9.77 -8.47
C ILE A 29 16.18 10.60 -9.69
N ARG A 30 15.27 10.79 -10.66
CA ARG A 30 15.50 11.60 -11.86
C ARG A 30 15.92 13.03 -11.54
N SER A 31 15.29 13.70 -10.56
CA SER A 31 15.71 15.04 -10.14
C SER A 31 17.10 15.04 -9.51
N GLY A 32 17.47 14.00 -8.76
CA GLY A 32 18.81 13.83 -8.20
C GLY A 32 19.88 13.72 -9.29
N TRP A 33 19.65 12.87 -10.30
CA TRP A 33 20.54 12.75 -11.47
C TRP A 33 20.65 14.06 -12.27
N LYS A 34 19.55 14.80 -12.41
CA LYS A 34 19.55 16.12 -13.08
C LYS A 34 20.35 17.14 -12.28
N ALA A 35 20.18 17.17 -10.96
CA ALA A 35 20.90 18.07 -10.08
C ALA A 35 22.41 17.76 -10.04
N SER A 36 22.80 16.49 -10.14
CA SER A 36 24.20 16.07 -10.14
C SER A 36 24.89 16.21 -11.51
N GLY A 37 24.17 16.62 -12.56
CA GLY A 37 24.71 16.73 -13.92
C GLY A 37 25.00 15.40 -14.61
N LEU A 38 24.74 14.26 -13.96
CA LEU A 38 24.91 12.91 -14.49
C LEU A 38 23.68 12.44 -15.30
N TRP A 39 22.67 13.28 -15.45
CA TRP A 39 21.50 12.99 -16.28
C TRP A 39 21.86 13.14 -17.76
N PRO A 40 21.81 12.07 -18.58
CA PRO A 40 22.05 12.18 -20.00
C PRO A 40 20.93 13.00 -20.61
N VAL A 41 21.21 14.25 -20.99
CA VAL A 41 20.25 15.14 -21.64
C VAL A 41 20.02 14.73 -23.09
N ASN A 42 21.01 14.05 -23.70
CA ASN A 42 20.95 13.56 -25.07
C ASN A 42 21.44 12.10 -25.12
N LEU A 43 20.58 11.18 -25.56
CA LEU A 43 20.95 9.78 -25.82
C LEU A 43 21.65 9.63 -27.18
N ASP A 44 21.39 10.56 -28.10
CA ASP A 44 21.92 10.56 -29.47
C ASP A 44 23.17 11.42 -29.63
N LYS A 45 23.66 12.01 -28.53
CA LYS A 45 24.97 12.64 -28.51
C LYS A 45 25.95 11.57 -28.00
N PRO A 46 26.75 10.93 -28.88
CA PRO A 46 27.90 10.18 -28.40
C PRO A 46 28.67 11.09 -27.42
N PRO A 47 29.23 10.57 -26.32
CA PRO A 47 30.13 11.36 -25.50
C PRO A 47 31.18 11.93 -26.44
N ASP A 48 31.17 13.25 -26.62
CA ASP A 48 32.14 13.91 -27.47
C ASP A 48 33.51 13.41 -27.01
N GLU A 49 34.25 12.87 -27.96
CA GLU A 49 35.51 12.17 -27.74
C GLU A 49 36.42 12.98 -26.81
N PRO A 50 37.20 12.31 -25.95
CA PRO A 50 38.23 13.01 -25.19
C PRO A 50 39.17 13.68 -26.20
N SER A 51 39.16 15.00 -26.26
CA SER A 51 40.24 15.77 -26.86
C SER A 51 41.49 15.64 -25.98
N THR A 52 42.02 14.42 -25.89
CA THR A 52 43.38 14.14 -25.50
C THR A 52 44.11 13.88 -26.80
N VAL A 53 44.87 14.87 -27.24
CA VAL A 53 45.89 14.69 -28.26
C VAL A 53 46.91 13.71 -27.68
N GLU A 54 46.88 12.45 -28.10
CA GLU A 54 48.02 11.55 -28.00
C GLU A 54 48.28 10.88 -29.36
N PRO A 55 49.55 10.83 -29.82
CA PRO A 55 49.87 10.37 -31.15
C PRO A 55 49.94 8.84 -31.21
N ASN A 56 49.33 8.29 -32.27
CA ASN A 56 49.65 7.03 -32.95
C ASN A 56 49.86 5.76 -32.10
N GLN A 57 48.90 4.83 -32.16
CA GLN A 57 49.21 3.39 -32.22
C GLN A 57 48.10 2.58 -32.91
N PRO A 58 48.44 1.48 -33.62
CA PRO A 58 47.58 0.86 -34.63
C PRO A 58 46.50 -0.07 -34.08
N VAL A 59 45.43 -0.10 -34.85
CA VAL A 59 44.17 -0.84 -34.73
C VAL A 59 44.37 -2.34 -34.48
N SER A 60 43.72 -2.87 -33.44
CA SER A 60 43.39 -4.29 -33.31
C SER A 60 41.87 -4.44 -33.22
N GLN A 61 41.24 -4.79 -34.34
CA GLN A 61 39.81 -5.12 -34.42
C GLN A 61 39.57 -6.50 -33.81
N SER A 62 39.10 -6.55 -32.57
CA SER A 62 38.50 -7.76 -32.01
C SER A 62 37.00 -7.75 -32.28
N ALA A 63 36.61 -8.50 -33.29
CA ALA A 63 35.23 -8.73 -33.70
C ALA A 63 34.39 -9.19 -32.49
N SER A 64 33.41 -8.35 -32.11
CA SER A 64 32.38 -8.73 -31.16
C SER A 64 31.39 -9.67 -31.86
N GLN A 65 31.61 -10.98 -31.75
CA GLN A 65 30.58 -11.96 -32.08
C GLN A 65 29.48 -11.88 -31.02
N SER A 66 28.43 -11.11 -31.32
CA SER A 66 27.18 -11.11 -30.58
C SER A 66 26.44 -12.43 -30.82
N VAL A 67 26.88 -13.50 -30.16
CA VAL A 67 26.04 -14.69 -29.98
C VAL A 67 25.09 -14.38 -28.82
N SER A 68 24.10 -13.54 -29.08
CA SER A 68 22.89 -13.47 -28.26
C SER A 68 22.05 -14.71 -28.54
N GLN A 69 22.59 -15.89 -28.17
CA GLN A 69 21.75 -17.06 -27.95
C GLN A 69 20.86 -16.74 -26.75
N SER A 70 19.68 -16.19 -27.03
CA SER A 70 18.56 -16.15 -26.11
C SER A 70 18.11 -17.59 -25.86
N VAL A 71 18.93 -18.35 -25.11
CA VAL A 71 18.40 -19.43 -24.29
C VAL A 71 17.59 -18.72 -23.22
N SER A 72 16.33 -18.45 -23.56
CA SER A 72 15.28 -18.15 -22.61
C SER A 72 15.23 -19.34 -21.65
N ARG A 73 16.09 -19.33 -20.63
CA ARG A 73 15.95 -20.12 -19.43
C ARG A 73 14.59 -19.70 -18.90
N ARG A 74 13.54 -20.45 -19.27
CA ARG A 74 12.17 -20.24 -18.83
C ARG A 74 12.26 -19.94 -17.34
N LEU A 75 11.99 -18.70 -16.97
CA LEU A 75 12.10 -18.24 -15.60
C LEU A 75 11.04 -19.04 -14.83
N ILE A 76 11.43 -20.13 -14.16
CA ILE A 76 10.51 -20.95 -13.38
C ILE A 76 10.13 -20.09 -12.18
N LYS A 77 8.99 -19.41 -12.28
CA LYS A 77 8.44 -18.63 -11.19
C LYS A 77 8.15 -19.57 -10.01
N THR A 78 8.68 -19.25 -8.83
CA THR A 78 8.41 -20.01 -7.60
C THR A 78 6.91 -19.97 -7.32
N PRO A 79 6.24 -21.14 -7.21
CA PRO A 79 4.81 -21.19 -6.98
C PRO A 79 4.48 -20.75 -5.55
N ASN A 80 3.46 -19.92 -5.39
CA ASN A 80 3.00 -19.44 -4.09
C ASN A 80 1.68 -20.09 -3.64
N ARG A 81 1.02 -20.86 -4.52
CA ARG A 81 -0.25 -21.54 -4.24
C ARG A 81 -0.25 -22.97 -4.80
N SER A 82 -1.01 -23.87 -4.19
CA SER A 82 -1.17 -25.25 -4.70
C SER A 82 -1.58 -25.31 -6.18
N GLN A 83 -2.49 -24.44 -6.62
CA GLN A 83 -2.92 -24.34 -8.02
C GLN A 83 -1.76 -24.03 -8.98
N GLU A 84 -0.81 -23.19 -8.56
CA GLU A 84 0.36 -22.86 -9.36
C GLU A 84 1.33 -24.05 -9.45
N VAL A 85 1.44 -24.85 -8.39
CA VAL A 85 2.20 -26.12 -8.40
C VAL A 85 1.57 -27.07 -9.42
N HIS A 86 0.25 -27.26 -9.38
CA HIS A 86 -0.46 -28.11 -10.34
C HIS A 86 -0.32 -27.61 -11.78
N ARG A 87 -0.39 -26.29 -11.99
CA ARG A 87 -0.17 -25.67 -13.30
C ARG A 87 1.26 -25.87 -13.79
N LEU A 88 2.25 -25.75 -12.91
CA LEU A 88 3.65 -25.98 -13.27
C LEU A 88 3.89 -27.44 -13.67
N ILE A 89 3.29 -28.38 -12.96
CA ILE A 89 3.38 -29.81 -13.26
C ILE A 89 2.69 -30.14 -14.58
N SER A 90 1.50 -29.60 -14.85
CA SER A 90 0.77 -29.88 -16.09
C SER A 90 1.44 -29.29 -17.33
N THR A 91 2.06 -28.12 -17.21
CA THR A 91 2.77 -27.44 -18.31
C THR A 91 4.16 -28.03 -18.58
N ASN A 92 4.85 -28.54 -17.56
CA ASN A 92 6.15 -29.20 -17.74
C ASN A 92 5.97 -30.69 -18.07
N VAL A 93 6.24 -31.07 -19.31
CA VAL A 93 6.19 -32.47 -19.78
C VAL A 93 7.00 -33.41 -18.88
N ARG A 94 8.18 -32.99 -18.41
CA ARG A 94 9.02 -33.77 -17.48
C ARG A 94 8.33 -34.00 -16.13
N LEU A 95 7.79 -32.96 -15.51
CA LEU A 95 7.11 -33.04 -14.21
C LEU A 95 5.79 -33.83 -14.31
N ARG A 96 5.05 -33.65 -15.41
CA ARG A 96 3.85 -34.43 -15.72
C ARG A 96 4.16 -35.92 -15.82
N ARG A 97 5.18 -36.30 -16.60
CA ARG A 97 5.62 -37.70 -16.71
C ARG A 97 6.02 -38.26 -15.35
N LEU A 98 6.79 -37.51 -14.57
CA LEU A 98 7.22 -37.91 -13.23
C LEU A 98 6.03 -38.14 -12.29
N GLN A 99 5.01 -37.28 -12.33
CA GLN A 99 3.77 -37.44 -11.55
C GLN A 99 2.98 -38.70 -11.93
N THR A 100 3.00 -39.08 -13.21
CA THR A 100 2.32 -40.27 -13.71
C THR A 100 3.05 -41.55 -13.30
N ILE A 101 4.37 -41.58 -13.46
CA ILE A 101 5.19 -42.78 -13.29
C ILE A 101 5.52 -43.04 -11.82
N ASP A 102 5.95 -42.01 -11.08
CA ASP A 102 6.46 -42.17 -9.71
C ASP A 102 5.40 -41.83 -8.64
N PRO A 103 4.96 -42.80 -7.81
CA PRO A 103 4.03 -42.55 -6.71
C PRO A 103 4.60 -41.63 -5.62
N VAL A 104 5.92 -41.64 -5.41
CA VAL A 104 6.60 -40.79 -4.43
C VAL A 104 6.53 -39.34 -4.90
N ALA A 105 6.95 -39.05 -6.13
CA ALA A 105 6.83 -37.71 -6.71
C ALA A 105 5.39 -37.17 -6.68
N ARG A 106 4.39 -38.01 -7.02
CA ARG A 106 2.97 -37.62 -6.94
C ARG A 106 2.57 -37.17 -5.52
N SER A 107 3.04 -37.91 -4.51
CA SER A 107 2.77 -37.61 -3.11
C SER A 107 3.52 -36.36 -2.64
N LEU A 108 4.77 -36.18 -3.06
CA LEU A 108 5.56 -34.98 -2.79
C LEU A 108 4.90 -33.72 -3.36
N PHE A 109 4.44 -33.75 -4.61
CA PHE A 109 3.73 -32.63 -5.21
C PHE A 109 2.45 -32.25 -4.46
N LYS A 110 1.67 -33.25 -4.03
CA LYS A 110 0.49 -33.02 -3.18
C LYS A 110 0.88 -32.41 -1.83
N LYS A 111 1.93 -32.91 -1.18
CA LYS A 111 2.43 -32.39 0.10
C LYS A 111 2.89 -30.94 -0.02
N VAL A 112 3.64 -30.61 -1.08
CA VAL A 112 4.09 -29.23 -1.37
C VAL A 112 2.90 -28.30 -1.58
N GLY A 113 1.90 -28.71 -2.38
CA GLY A 113 0.68 -27.93 -2.55
C GLY A 113 -0.03 -27.67 -1.22
N LYS A 114 -0.23 -28.72 -0.41
CA LYS A 114 -0.86 -28.61 0.91
C LYS A 114 -0.07 -27.73 1.87
N SER A 115 1.26 -27.83 1.88
CA SER A 115 2.10 -26.99 2.74
C SER A 115 2.00 -25.51 2.35
N LEU A 116 1.98 -25.19 1.04
CA LEU A 116 1.79 -23.82 0.59
C LEU A 116 0.44 -23.25 1.04
N ASP A 117 -0.64 -24.00 0.85
CA ASP A 117 -1.98 -23.56 1.27
C ASP A 117 -2.05 -23.38 2.80
N ASN A 118 -1.47 -24.31 3.57
CA ASN A 118 -1.37 -24.17 5.03
C ASN A 118 -0.58 -22.92 5.44
N THR A 119 0.52 -22.60 4.75
CA THR A 119 1.28 -21.38 5.03
C THR A 119 0.48 -20.13 4.67
N ALA A 120 -0.25 -20.13 3.56
CA ALA A 120 -1.10 -19.02 3.18
C ALA A 120 -2.22 -18.78 4.21
N ILE A 121 -2.85 -19.86 4.69
CA ILE A 121 -3.85 -19.79 5.77
C ILE A 121 -3.23 -19.26 7.06
N LYS A 122 -2.04 -19.72 7.44
CA LYS A 122 -1.32 -19.25 8.63
C LYS A 122 -0.95 -17.77 8.53
N VAL A 123 -0.47 -17.32 7.37
CA VAL A 123 -0.15 -15.91 7.13
C VAL A 123 -1.43 -15.08 7.23
N ALA A 124 -2.52 -15.48 6.57
CA ALA A 124 -3.79 -14.77 6.64
C ALA A 124 -4.35 -14.68 8.08
N SER A 125 -4.27 -15.76 8.86
CA SER A 125 -4.74 -15.77 10.25
C SER A 125 -3.86 -14.91 11.15
N GLN A 126 -2.54 -14.91 10.94
CA GLN A 126 -1.61 -14.01 11.63
C GLN A 126 -1.86 -12.54 11.27
N GLU A 127 -2.07 -12.22 10.00
CA GLU A 127 -2.41 -10.87 9.55
C GLU A 127 -3.74 -10.38 10.15
N GLN A 128 -4.74 -11.26 10.29
CA GLN A 128 -5.98 -10.92 10.99
C GLN A 128 -5.74 -10.65 12.47
N LYS A 129 -4.92 -11.48 13.13
CA LYS A 129 -4.53 -11.27 14.54
C LYS A 129 -3.77 -9.96 14.73
N ILE A 130 -2.83 -9.64 13.85
CA ILE A 130 -2.09 -8.38 13.86
C ILE A 130 -3.07 -7.20 13.73
N ARG A 131 -3.98 -7.24 12.74
CA ARG A 131 -4.99 -6.19 12.57
C ARG A 131 -5.88 -6.00 13.79
N ALA A 132 -6.31 -7.09 14.42
CA ALA A 132 -7.11 -7.03 15.65
C ALA A 132 -6.33 -6.41 16.82
N LEU A 133 -5.08 -6.83 17.03
CA LEU A 133 -4.20 -6.28 18.06
C LEU A 133 -3.86 -4.81 17.82
N GLU A 134 -3.62 -4.42 16.57
CA GLU A 134 -3.39 -3.02 16.20
C GLU A 134 -4.62 -2.16 16.52
N ALA A 135 -5.82 -2.65 16.21
CA ALA A 135 -7.07 -1.96 16.55
C ALA A 135 -7.27 -1.83 18.08
N GLU A 136 -6.92 -2.86 18.84
CA GLU A 136 -6.98 -2.83 20.31
C GLU A 136 -5.98 -1.83 20.90
N VAL A 137 -4.73 -1.85 20.43
CA VAL A 137 -3.70 -0.89 20.82
C VAL A 137 -4.14 0.53 20.51
N ASP A 138 -4.70 0.79 19.32
CA ASP A 138 -5.21 2.10 18.95
C ASP A 138 -6.40 2.55 19.83
N ARG A 139 -7.24 1.62 20.29
CA ARG A 139 -8.32 1.91 21.24
C ARG A 139 -7.79 2.33 22.60
N LEU A 140 -6.80 1.60 23.12
CA LEU A 140 -6.21 1.84 24.44
C LEU A 140 -5.25 3.03 24.45
N ARG A 141 -4.74 3.43 23.27
CA ARG A 141 -3.80 4.53 23.15
C ARG A 141 -4.42 5.82 23.72
N PRO A 142 -3.74 6.51 24.68
CA PRO A 142 -4.25 7.75 25.23
C PRO A 142 -4.40 8.77 24.11
N ARG A 143 -5.63 9.28 23.94
CA ARG A 143 -5.95 10.27 22.91
C ARG A 143 -5.41 11.64 23.30
N LYS A 144 -5.03 12.44 22.29
CA LYS A 144 -4.53 13.81 22.53
C LYS A 144 -5.61 14.63 23.25
N ARG A 145 -5.20 15.33 24.31
CA ARG A 145 -6.07 16.22 25.08
C ARG A 145 -6.51 17.39 24.18
N LYS A 146 -7.81 17.72 24.18
CA LYS A 146 -8.35 18.89 23.48
C LYS A 146 -8.22 20.11 24.39
N LYS A 147 -7.68 21.22 23.87
CA LYS A 147 -7.63 22.49 24.60
C LYS A 147 -9.06 22.98 24.87
N VAL A 148 -9.35 23.30 26.12
CA VAL A 148 -10.62 23.94 26.51
C VAL A 148 -10.58 25.37 25.99
N ARG A 149 -11.66 25.82 25.33
CA ARG A 149 -11.79 27.23 24.94
C ARG A 149 -11.99 28.05 26.22
N MET A 150 -11.14 29.05 26.41
CA MET A 150 -11.16 29.94 27.57
C MET A 150 -11.40 31.37 27.11
N ASP A 151 -11.99 32.16 27.99
CA ASP A 151 -12.07 33.61 27.82
C ASP A 151 -10.68 34.24 28.04
N PRO A 152 -10.27 35.23 27.24
CA PRO A 152 -8.96 35.87 27.34
C PRO A 152 -8.70 36.57 28.68
N ASN A 153 -9.73 37.00 29.41
CA ASN A 153 -9.56 37.67 30.70
C ASN A 153 -9.46 36.70 31.89
N THR A 154 -9.65 35.41 31.67
CA THR A 154 -9.62 34.40 32.74
C THR A 154 -8.29 33.66 32.77
N ARG A 155 -7.60 33.66 33.92
CA ARG A 155 -6.28 33.02 34.07
C ARG A 155 -6.31 31.48 34.04
N PHE A 156 -7.37 30.85 34.56
CA PHE A 156 -7.52 29.39 34.64
C PHE A 156 -8.90 28.93 34.15
N ALA A 157 -8.99 27.73 33.57
CA ALA A 157 -10.26 27.18 33.11
C ALA A 157 -11.10 26.74 34.31
N GLN A 158 -12.37 27.12 34.33
CA GLN A 158 -13.29 26.69 35.38
C GLN A 158 -13.64 25.20 35.21
N ILE A 159 -13.88 24.51 36.33
CA ILE A 159 -14.15 23.07 36.33
C ILE A 159 -15.35 22.69 35.46
N GLU A 160 -16.38 23.54 35.42
CA GLU A 160 -17.56 23.37 34.57
C GLU A 160 -17.20 23.37 33.08
N GLN A 161 -16.36 24.31 32.64
CA GLN A 161 -15.89 24.39 31.26
C GLN A 161 -15.09 23.13 30.89
N ILE A 162 -14.28 22.63 31.82
CA ILE A 162 -13.53 21.38 31.65
C ILE A 162 -14.50 20.19 31.53
N MET A 163 -15.52 20.11 32.39
CA MET A 163 -16.53 19.05 32.36
C MET A 163 -17.37 19.09 31.07
N GLN A 164 -17.81 20.26 30.65
CA GLN A 164 -18.54 20.46 29.39
C GLN A 164 -17.68 20.07 28.19
N ALA A 165 -16.40 20.47 28.18
CA ALA A 165 -15.46 20.09 27.13
C ALA A 165 -15.24 18.56 27.07
N LYS A 166 -15.13 17.90 28.24
CA LYS A 166 -15.07 16.43 28.33
C LYS A 166 -16.35 15.78 27.77
N LYS A 167 -17.53 16.26 28.17
CA LYS A 167 -18.82 15.75 27.69
C LYS A 167 -18.99 15.96 26.18
N ALA A 168 -18.60 17.12 25.67
CA ALA A 168 -18.62 17.42 24.23
C ALA A 168 -17.66 16.50 23.47
N LEU A 169 -16.45 16.29 23.99
CA LEU A 169 -15.49 15.36 23.39
C LEU A 169 -16.05 13.93 23.36
N ALA A 170 -16.66 13.46 24.45
CA ALA A 170 -17.31 12.15 24.49
C ALA A 170 -18.42 12.03 23.43
N LYS A 171 -19.30 13.03 23.30
CA LYS A 171 -20.32 13.04 22.23
C LYS A 171 -19.72 13.01 20.82
N GLN A 172 -18.63 13.75 20.59
CA GLN A 172 -17.93 13.71 19.29
C GLN A 172 -17.34 12.33 18.99
N LEU A 173 -16.81 11.65 20.00
CA LEU A 173 -16.26 10.30 19.88
C LEU A 173 -17.35 9.28 19.53
N GLU A 174 -18.43 9.27 20.31
CA GLU A 174 -19.63 8.45 20.05
C GLU A 174 -20.14 8.65 18.61
N LEU A 175 -20.26 9.91 18.18
CA LEU A 175 -20.68 10.23 16.82
C LEU A 175 -19.68 9.65 15.79
N SER A 176 -18.38 9.80 16.01
CA SER A 176 -17.35 9.29 15.10
C SER A 176 -17.36 7.76 14.97
N GLU A 177 -17.79 7.03 16.00
CA GLU A 177 -17.90 5.56 15.98
C GLU A 177 -19.19 5.09 15.31
N LYS A 178 -20.29 5.82 15.50
CA LYS A 178 -21.60 5.54 14.87
C LYS A 178 -21.62 5.89 13.37
N LEU A 179 -20.87 6.92 12.94
CA LEU A 179 -20.85 7.40 11.56
C LEU A 179 -20.36 6.36 10.52
N PRO A 180 -19.27 5.60 10.71
CA PRO A 180 -18.87 4.57 9.74
C PRO A 180 -19.89 3.43 9.68
N ARG A 181 -20.41 2.96 10.82
CA ARG A 181 -21.41 1.89 10.88
C ARG A 181 -22.71 2.26 10.14
N THR A 182 -23.17 3.49 10.30
CA THR A 182 -24.34 4.02 9.57
C THR A 182 -24.11 4.07 8.07
N LEU A 183 -22.93 4.52 7.63
CA LEU A 183 -22.57 4.55 6.20
C LEU A 183 -22.45 3.15 5.61
N GLU A 184 -21.91 2.19 6.37
CA GLU A 184 -21.86 0.79 5.98
C GLU A 184 -23.25 0.19 5.82
N ALA A 185 -24.18 0.46 6.75
CA ALA A 185 -25.57 0.01 6.65
C ALA A 185 -26.32 0.61 5.45
N LEU A 186 -26.03 1.88 5.11
CA LEU A 186 -26.55 2.51 3.89
C LEU A 186 -25.94 1.87 2.62
N ARG A 187 -24.63 1.59 2.64
CA ARG A 187 -23.90 1.02 1.51
C ARG A 187 -24.27 -0.45 1.23
N SER A 188 -24.48 -1.24 2.29
CA SER A 188 -24.92 -2.64 2.19
C SER A 188 -26.40 -2.78 1.80
N GLY A 189 -27.15 -1.68 1.77
CA GLY A 189 -28.56 -1.67 1.43
C GLY A 189 -29.49 -2.16 2.55
N GLN A 190 -28.96 -2.44 3.75
CA GLN A 190 -29.77 -2.79 4.93
C GLN A 190 -30.80 -1.71 5.26
N ILE A 191 -30.41 -0.44 5.09
CA ILE A 191 -31.31 0.70 5.20
C ILE A 191 -31.21 1.52 3.92
N LYS A 192 -32.34 1.70 3.22
CA LYS A 192 -32.38 2.44 1.95
C LYS A 192 -32.51 3.96 2.11
N SER A 193 -32.95 4.42 3.27
CA SER A 193 -33.22 5.85 3.53
C SER A 193 -32.24 6.44 4.53
N ILE A 194 -31.62 7.57 4.15
CA ILE A 194 -30.70 8.33 5.02
C ILE A 194 -31.40 8.75 6.32
N ARG A 195 -32.67 9.16 6.25
CA ARG A 195 -33.44 9.57 7.43
C ARG A 195 -33.69 8.40 8.38
N LYS A 196 -34.00 7.22 7.83
CA LYS A 196 -34.23 6.01 8.64
C LYS A 196 -32.92 5.52 9.27
N ALA A 197 -31.80 5.60 8.56
CA ALA A 197 -30.48 5.26 9.09
C ALA A 197 -30.04 6.24 10.19
N ALA A 198 -30.30 7.54 10.00
CA ALA A 198 -30.04 8.56 11.01
C ALA A 198 -30.76 8.29 12.33
N ALA A 199 -32.05 7.93 12.25
CA ALA A 199 -32.85 7.58 13.42
C ALA A 199 -32.38 6.27 14.08
N ALA A 200 -32.10 5.24 13.28
CA ALA A 200 -31.73 3.90 13.80
C ALA A 200 -30.44 3.89 14.61
N PHE A 201 -29.47 4.74 14.25
CA PHE A 201 -28.16 4.78 14.91
C PHE A 201 -27.96 6.05 15.75
N ASP A 202 -29.00 6.86 15.95
CA ASP A 202 -28.94 8.10 16.73
C ASP A 202 -27.83 9.06 16.24
N VAL A 203 -27.82 9.31 14.92
CA VAL A 203 -26.87 10.21 14.27
C VAL A 203 -27.62 11.39 13.64
N PRO A 204 -27.18 12.63 13.80
CA PRO A 204 -27.83 13.78 13.18
C PRO A 204 -27.94 13.64 11.65
N ASN A 205 -29.16 13.73 11.13
CA ASN A 205 -29.47 13.52 9.71
C ASN A 205 -28.63 14.42 8.78
N ARG A 206 -28.45 15.71 9.15
CA ARG A 206 -27.65 16.67 8.40
C ARG A 206 -26.22 16.18 8.16
N ILE A 207 -25.57 15.62 9.18
CA ILE A 207 -24.19 15.12 9.10
C ILE A 207 -24.12 13.93 8.13
N LEU A 208 -25.09 13.02 8.19
CA LEU A 208 -25.17 11.90 7.25
C LEU A 208 -25.41 12.36 5.82
N GLN A 209 -26.31 13.33 5.60
CA GLN A 209 -26.55 13.91 4.28
C GLN A 209 -25.30 14.55 3.69
N GLU A 210 -24.59 15.38 4.46
CA GLU A 210 -23.33 16.02 4.03
C GLU A 210 -22.28 14.97 3.67
N ARG A 211 -22.18 13.89 4.45
CA ARG A 211 -21.20 12.83 4.21
C ARG A 211 -21.53 12.01 2.97
N VAL A 212 -22.79 11.62 2.79
CA VAL A 212 -23.26 10.89 1.59
C VAL A 212 -23.09 11.76 0.34
N LYS A 213 -23.49 13.04 0.38
CA LYS A 213 -23.28 13.99 -0.72
C LYS A 213 -21.79 14.17 -1.04
N GLY A 214 -20.93 14.26 -0.03
CA GLY A 214 -19.48 14.36 -0.21
C GLY A 214 -18.88 13.13 -0.91
N VAL A 215 -19.32 11.93 -0.55
CA VAL A 215 -18.93 10.68 -1.23
C VAL A 215 -19.35 10.69 -2.71
N LEU A 216 -20.56 11.16 -3.02
CA LEU A 216 -21.02 11.28 -4.41
C LEU A 216 -20.17 12.27 -5.22
N HIS A 217 -19.77 13.41 -4.63
CA HIS A 217 -18.91 14.38 -5.28
C HIS A 217 -17.50 13.83 -5.57
N VAL A 218 -16.93 13.07 -4.64
CA VAL A 218 -15.61 12.42 -4.83
C VAL A 218 -15.68 11.38 -5.95
N ASN A 219 -16.75 10.58 -6.02
CA ASN A 219 -16.93 9.57 -7.06
C ASN A 219 -17.11 10.19 -8.46
N LYS A 220 -17.86 11.29 -8.58
CA LYS A 220 -18.03 12.03 -9.84
C LYS A 220 -16.73 12.65 -10.35
N ARG A 221 -15.85 13.08 -9.45
CA ARG A 221 -14.50 13.55 -9.81
C ARG A 221 -13.61 12.40 -10.28
N LYS A 222 -13.62 11.25 -9.60
CA LYS A 222 -12.85 10.07 -10.00
C LYS A 222 -13.26 9.56 -11.38
N SER A 223 -14.55 9.40 -11.66
CA SER A 223 -15.01 8.95 -12.99
C SER A 223 -14.61 9.93 -14.10
N ARG A 224 -14.62 11.23 -13.82
CA ARG A 224 -14.16 12.26 -14.76
C ARG A 224 -12.66 12.19 -15.01
N VAL A 225 -11.84 11.92 -13.99
CA VAL A 225 -10.38 11.72 -14.16
C VAL A 225 -10.10 10.41 -14.92
N GLU A 226 -10.81 9.33 -14.62
CA GLU A 226 -10.71 8.05 -15.33
C GLU A 226 -11.05 8.18 -16.83
N SER A 227 -12.04 9.02 -17.17
CA SER A 227 -12.41 9.29 -18.58
C SER A 227 -11.35 10.06 -19.37
N TYR A 228 -10.46 10.80 -18.71
CA TYR A 228 -9.34 11.47 -19.37
C TYR A 228 -8.08 10.58 -19.49
N SER A 229 -7.98 9.51 -18.69
CA SER A 229 -6.84 8.57 -18.70
C SER A 229 -7.02 7.34 -19.60
N ARG A 230 -8.19 7.15 -20.22
CA ARG A 230 -8.38 6.07 -21.21
C ARG A 230 -7.71 6.48 -22.52
N PRO A 231 -6.69 5.76 -23.02
CA PRO A 231 -6.19 6.00 -24.36
C PRO A 231 -7.33 5.78 -25.36
N LYS A 232 -7.59 6.78 -26.20
CA LYS A 232 -8.50 6.62 -27.34
C LYS A 232 -7.88 5.57 -28.25
N ASN A 233 -8.46 4.37 -28.28
CA ASN A 233 -8.15 3.41 -29.33
C ASN A 233 -8.51 4.08 -30.65
N LEU A 234 -7.51 4.39 -31.47
CA LEU A 234 -7.72 4.75 -32.87
C LEU A 234 -8.17 3.49 -33.62
N PRO A 235 -9.07 3.63 -34.61
CA PRO A 235 -9.53 2.52 -35.44
C PRO A 235 -8.40 1.86 -36.23
#